data_AF-A0A9E1J6A6-F1
#
_entry.id   AF-A0A9E1J6A6-F1
#
_cell.length_a   1.000
_cell.length_b   1.000
_cell.length_c   1.000
_cell.angle_alpha   90.00
_cell.angle_beta   90.00
_cell.angle_gamma   90.00
#
_symmetry.space_group_name_H-M   'P 1'
#
loop_
_entity.id
_entity.type
_entity.pdbx_description
1 polymer ?
#
loop_
_entity_poly.entity_id
_entity_poly.type
_entity_poly.pdbx_seq_one_letter_code
_entity_poly.pdbx_strand_id
1 'polypeptide(L)'
;MTKSAPVKSKTTRASASDASLGLPPAPTPEASLSRYLQEIRKYPMLPHEEEYMLAQAWREHDDRDAAHKMVTSHLRLVAKIAMGYR
;
A
#
# COMPACT_ATOMS: atom_id res chain seq x y z
N MET A 1 38.35 47.23 14.16
CA MET A 1 37.75 48.45 13.56
C MET A 1 38.12 48.37 12.08
N THR A 2 37.28 48.03 11.11
CA THR A 2 36.03 48.64 10.63
C THR A 2 35.34 47.62 9.70
N LYS A 3 34.15 47.10 10.01
CA LYS A 3 32.80 47.54 9.57
C LYS A 3 32.48 47.36 8.07
N SER A 4 31.34 46.68 7.83
CA SER A 4 30.42 46.77 6.68
C SER A 4 30.56 45.81 5.48
N ALA A 5 29.63 44.86 5.50
CA ALA A 5 28.89 44.17 4.43
C ALA A 5 28.34 45.10 3.29
N PRO A 6 27.45 44.62 2.41
CA PRO A 6 27.57 43.55 1.40
C PRO A 6 27.23 44.08 -0.02
N VAL A 7 27.62 43.36 -1.08
CA VAL A 7 27.24 43.71 -2.46
C VAL A 7 25.77 43.33 -2.73
N LYS A 8 24.98 44.32 -3.16
CA LYS A 8 23.53 44.23 -3.46
C LYS A 8 23.29 43.49 -4.79
N SER A 9 22.69 42.31 -4.75
CA SER A 9 22.06 41.70 -5.93
C SER A 9 20.61 42.19 -6.06
N LYS A 10 20.37 43.00 -7.09
CA LYS A 10 19.07 43.59 -7.42
C LYS A 10 18.05 42.51 -7.81
N THR A 11 16.89 42.60 -7.17
CA THR A 11 15.59 42.08 -7.56
C THR A 11 15.31 42.32 -9.05
N THR A 12 15.10 41.25 -9.81
CA THR A 12 14.25 41.27 -11.00
C THR A 12 13.11 40.27 -10.79
N ARG A 13 11.90 40.81 -10.87
CA ARG A 13 10.63 40.19 -10.51
C ARG A 13 10.18 39.30 -11.67
N ALA A 14 10.51 38.02 -11.64
CA ALA A 14 9.87 37.02 -12.49
C ALA A 14 8.66 36.47 -11.74
N SER A 15 7.49 37.04 -12.05
CA SER A 15 6.19 36.46 -11.71
C SER A 15 6.02 35.19 -12.55
N ALA A 16 6.45 34.05 -12.01
CA ALA A 16 6.09 32.73 -12.52
C ALA A 16 4.97 32.20 -11.62
N SER A 17 3.75 32.33 -12.13
CA SER A 17 2.53 31.70 -11.62
C SER A 17 2.80 30.26 -11.17
N ASP A 18 2.49 30.04 -9.91
CA ASP A 18 2.55 28.81 -9.13
C ASP A 18 1.74 27.70 -9.82
N ALA A 19 2.36 27.01 -10.79
CA ALA A 19 1.86 25.75 -11.30
C ALA A 19 2.16 24.70 -10.24
N SER A 20 1.36 24.72 -9.17
CA SER A 20 1.11 23.55 -8.33
C SER A 20 0.45 22.50 -9.23
N LEU A 21 1.30 21.80 -10.00
CA LEU A 21 0.97 20.48 -10.48
C LEU A 21 0.80 19.66 -9.21
N GLY A 22 -0.45 19.55 -8.77
CA GLY A 22 -0.86 18.75 -7.62
C GLY A 22 -0.47 17.31 -7.88
N LEU A 23 0.79 16.99 -7.63
CA LEU A 23 1.25 15.62 -7.52
C LEU A 23 0.51 15.06 -6.31
N PRO A 24 -0.33 14.04 -6.47
CA PRO A 24 -1.01 13.44 -5.33
C PRO A 24 0.06 13.08 -4.30
N PRO A 25 -0.17 13.35 -3.00
CA PRO A 25 0.80 13.04 -1.97
C PRO A 25 1.20 11.57 -2.11
N ALA A 26 2.51 11.31 -2.16
CA ALA A 26 3.03 9.96 -2.25
C ALA A 26 2.39 9.13 -1.12
N PRO A 27 1.92 7.90 -1.39
CA PRO A 27 1.27 7.09 -0.38
C PRO A 27 2.25 6.88 0.77
N THR A 28 1.91 7.41 1.94
CA THR A 28 2.66 7.14 3.15
C THR A 28 2.57 5.65 3.49
N PRO A 29 3.55 5.09 4.21
CA PRO A 29 3.49 3.70 4.66
C PRO A 29 2.16 3.34 5.34
N GLU A 30 1.65 4.19 6.25
CA GLU A 30 0.32 4.03 6.86
C GLU A 30 -0.82 3.99 5.83
N ALA A 31 -0.82 4.87 4.83
CA ALA A 31 -1.85 4.92 3.80
C ALA A 31 -1.80 3.67 2.90
N SER A 32 -0.61 3.18 2.58
CA SER A 32 -0.40 1.96 1.79
C SER A 32 -0.89 0.70 2.53
N LEU A 33 -0.62 0.61 3.83
CA LEU A 33 -1.07 -0.48 4.69
C LEU A 33 -2.59 -0.45 4.86
N SER A 34 -3.16 0.73 5.12
CA SER A 34 -4.61 0.90 5.26
C SER A 34 -5.36 0.46 4.00
N ARG A 35 -4.83 0.81 2.82
CA ARG A 35 -5.37 0.35 1.54
C ARG A 35 -5.25 -1.18 1.39
N TYR A 36 -4.10 -1.76 1.70
CA TYR A 36 -3.93 -3.22 1.69
C TYR A 36 -4.94 -3.94 2.60
N LEU A 37 -5.14 -3.43 3.81
CA LEU A 37 -6.12 -3.96 4.76
C LEU A 37 -7.57 -3.86 4.25
N GLN A 38 -7.90 -2.82 3.48
CA GLN A 38 -9.21 -2.69 2.84
C GLN A 38 -9.38 -3.70 1.70
N GLU A 39 -8.35 -3.92 0.89
CA GLU A 39 -8.39 -4.90 -0.21
C GLU A 39 -8.57 -6.32 0.31
N ILE A 40 -7.79 -6.75 1.31
CA ILE A 40 -7.90 -8.12 1.85
C ILE A 40 -9.27 -8.41 2.49
N ARG A 41 -10.01 -7.38 2.92
CA ARG A 41 -11.36 -7.53 3.50
C ARG A 41 -12.43 -7.84 2.46
N LYS A 42 -12.17 -7.59 1.17
CA LYS A 42 -13.11 -7.86 0.08
C LYS A 42 -13.23 -9.36 -0.21
N TYR A 43 -12.21 -10.15 0.13
CA TYR A 43 -12.25 -11.59 -0.07
C TYR A 43 -13.23 -12.24 0.94
N PRO A 44 -14.17 -13.08 0.45
CA PRO A 44 -15.06 -13.84 1.31
C PRO A 44 -14.30 -14.92 2.08
N MET A 45 -14.82 -15.30 3.25
CA MET A 45 -14.33 -16.50 3.94
C MET A 45 -14.87 -17.73 3.23
N LEU A 46 -13.98 -18.69 2.97
CA LEU A 46 -14.34 -19.98 2.42
C LEU A 46 -14.94 -20.86 3.53
N PRO A 47 -16.00 -21.63 3.26
CA PRO A 47 -16.44 -22.68 4.15
C PRO A 47 -15.46 -23.85 4.14
N HIS A 48 -15.43 -24.62 5.23
CA HIS A 48 -14.50 -25.73 5.41
C HIS A 48 -14.53 -26.78 4.27
N GLU A 49 -15.72 -27.06 3.72
CA GLU A 49 -15.89 -27.98 2.60
C GLU A 49 -15.20 -27.47 1.33
N GLU A 50 -15.29 -26.17 1.05
CA GLU A 50 -14.65 -25.55 -0.11
C GLU A 50 -13.13 -25.52 0.05
N GLU A 51 -12.62 -25.28 1.25
CA GLU A 51 -11.18 -25.40 1.55
C GLU A 51 -10.64 -26.79 1.23
N TYR A 52 -11.38 -27.84 1.62
CA TYR A 52 -10.98 -29.22 1.36
C TYR A 52 -10.93 -29.52 -0.14
N MET A 53 -11.95 -29.09 -0.89
CA MET A 53 -11.99 -29.26 -2.33
C MET A 53 -10.85 -28.52 -3.03
N LEU A 54 -10.59 -27.25 -2.66
CA LEU A 54 -9.50 -26.46 -3.22
C LEU A 54 -8.13 -27.07 -2.90
N ALA A 55 -7.96 -27.61 -1.69
CA ALA A 55 -6.73 -28.29 -1.29
C ALA A 55 -6.50 -29.59 -2.07
N GLN A 56 -7.56 -30.39 -2.32
CA GLN A 56 -7.48 -31.55 -3.20
C GLN A 56 -7.14 -31.14 -4.63
N ALA A 57 -7.82 -30.14 -5.18
CA ALA A 57 -7.59 -29.65 -6.54
C ALA A 57 -6.14 -29.16 -6.74
N TRP A 58 -5.57 -28.44 -5.77
CA TRP A 58 -4.16 -28.06 -5.78
C TRP A 58 -3.24 -29.30 -5.77
N ARG A 59 -3.51 -30.27 -4.89
CA ARG A 59 -2.66 -31.47 -4.76
C ARG A 59 -2.71 -32.40 -5.97
N GLU A 60 -3.87 -32.55 -6.60
CA GLU A 60 -4.10 -33.52 -7.66
C GLU A 60 -3.83 -32.94 -9.05
N HIS A 61 -4.08 -31.62 -9.22
CA HIS A 61 -4.04 -30.97 -10.52
C HIS A 61 -3.05 -29.80 -10.60
N ASP A 62 -2.29 -29.50 -9.53
CA ASP A 62 -1.42 -28.30 -9.45
C ASP A 62 -2.20 -27.01 -9.78
N ASP A 63 -3.49 -26.97 -9.39
CA ASP A 63 -4.39 -25.86 -9.70
C ASP A 63 -4.03 -24.60 -8.92
N ARG A 64 -3.24 -23.73 -9.57
CA ARG A 64 -2.77 -22.46 -9.00
C ARG A 64 -3.92 -21.53 -8.60
N ASP A 65 -5.05 -21.61 -9.28
CA ASP A 65 -6.21 -20.78 -8.95
C ASP A 65 -6.86 -21.28 -7.65
N ALA A 66 -6.88 -22.59 -7.42
CA ALA A 66 -7.32 -23.17 -6.16
C ALA A 66 -6.43 -22.75 -4.99
N ALA A 67 -5.11 -22.81 -5.16
CA ALA A 67 -4.15 -22.31 -4.17
C ALA A 67 -4.32 -20.81 -3.92
N HIS A 68 -4.52 -20.01 -4.98
CA HIS A 68 -4.71 -18.57 -4.87
C HIS A 68 -5.98 -18.22 -4.07
N LYS A 69 -7.10 -18.90 -4.35
CA LYS A 69 -8.36 -18.73 -3.59
C LYS A 69 -8.18 -19.08 -2.12
N MET A 70 -7.53 -20.20 -1.82
CA MET A 70 -7.28 -20.63 -0.44
C MET A 70 -6.42 -19.59 0.31
N VAL A 71 -5.32 -19.13 -0.29
CA VAL A 71 -4.43 -18.14 0.35
C VAL A 71 -5.12 -16.79 0.54
N THR A 72 -5.82 -16.28 -0.48
CA THR A 72 -6.48 -14.95 -0.41
C THR A 72 -7.57 -14.89 0.65
N SER A 73 -8.32 -15.98 0.88
CA SER A 73 -9.30 -16.07 1.95
C SER A 73 -8.67 -15.94 3.35
N HIS A 74 -7.46 -16.49 3.53
CA HIS A 74 -6.75 -16.51 4.80
C HIS A 74 -5.92 -15.25 5.11
N LEU A 75 -5.75 -14.32 4.15
CA LEU A 75 -4.95 -13.10 4.33
C LEU A 75 -5.45 -12.23 5.49
N ARG A 76 -6.75 -12.22 5.74
CA ARG A 76 -7.36 -11.45 6.84
C ARG A 76 -6.86 -11.93 8.20
N LEU A 77 -6.68 -13.23 8.38
CA LEU A 77 -6.16 -13.82 9.62
C LEU A 77 -4.68 -13.49 9.79
N VAL A 78 -3.88 -13.62 8.73
CA VAL A 78 -2.45 -13.27 8.75
C VAL A 78 -2.25 -11.81 9.11
N ALA A 79 -3.00 -10.90 8.48
CA ALA A 79 -2.94 -9.47 8.80
C ALA A 79 -3.29 -9.20 10.27
N LYS A 80 -4.32 -9.88 10.82
CA LYS A 80 -4.69 -9.77 12.23
C LYS A 80 -3.55 -10.21 13.16
N ILE A 81 -2.92 -11.34 12.86
CA ILE A 81 -1.79 -11.88 13.62
C ILE A 81 -0.58 -10.94 13.54
N ALA A 82 -0.22 -10.50 12.33
CA ALA A 82 0.91 -9.59 12.09
C ALA A 82 0.75 -8.25 12.83
N MET A 83 -0.46 -7.70 12.88
CA MET A 83 -0.74 -6.49 13.68
C MET A 83 -0.52 -6.70 15.18
N GLY A 84 -0.60 -7.93 15.70
CA GLY A 84 -0.40 -8.25 17.12
C GLY A 84 1.05 -8.38 17.56
N TYR A 85 2.01 -8.45 16.62
CA TYR A 85 3.45 -8.55 16.91
C TYR A 85 4.17 -7.19 17.00
N ARG A 86 3.43 -6.08 16.80
CA ARG A 86 3.97 -4.72 16.91
C ARG A 86 4.03 -4.23 18.35
#